data_AF-A0A6C0CQP6-F1
#
_entry.id   AF-A0A6C0CQP6-F1
#
_cell.length_a   1.000
_cell.length_b   1.000
_cell.length_c   1.000
_cell.angle_alpha   90.00
_cell.angle_beta   90.00
_cell.angle_gamma   90.00
#
_symmetry.space_group_name_H-M   'P 1'
#
loop_
_entity.id
_entity.type
_entity.pdbx_description
1 polymer ?
#
loop_
_entity_poly.entity_id
_entity_poly.type
_entity_poly.pdbx_seq_one_letter_code
_entity_poly.pdbx_strand_id
1 'polypeptide(L)'
;MFRMEGQCFAEELYDGSTFSSEKNNAKIKELRENFDDFKKRLDIFTKLKKHDKFGKDSENNLYIDYNKYGQYLSRWWYEQDRKKCNVILEEEFDLFVGFLDNVSTSLAETKINEFYILAQHCINFINKIITGLYSLKETYNNDNEMENRIDAIILTLIDFKNKTQRYDSVHINKN
;
A
#
# COMPACT_ATOMS: atom_id res chain seq x y z
N MET A 1 -13.62 46.39 -55.74
CA MET A 1 -14.12 46.46 -54.36
C MET A 1 -14.78 45.13 -54.03
N PHE A 2 -14.03 44.17 -53.50
CA PHE A 2 -14.53 43.08 -52.66
C PHE A 2 -13.34 42.62 -51.82
N ARG A 3 -13.41 42.95 -50.52
CA ARG A 3 -12.42 42.63 -49.49
C ARG A 3 -12.99 41.39 -48.79
N MET A 4 -12.40 40.22 -48.99
CA MET A 4 -12.70 39.06 -48.17
C MET A 4 -11.71 39.04 -47.01
N GLU A 5 -12.20 39.37 -45.83
CA GLU A 5 -11.47 39.24 -44.57
C GLU A 5 -11.38 37.75 -44.23
N GLY A 6 -10.19 37.18 -44.40
CA GLY A 6 -9.87 35.87 -43.85
C GLY A 6 -9.73 36.00 -42.33
N GLN A 7 -10.76 35.58 -41.60
CA GLN A 7 -10.61 35.26 -40.18
C GLN A 7 -9.71 34.04 -40.07
N CYS A 8 -8.44 34.28 -39.74
CA CYS A 8 -7.51 33.25 -39.30
C CYS A 8 -7.98 32.81 -37.91
N PHE A 9 -8.81 31.76 -37.85
CA PHE A 9 -9.00 31.01 -36.61
C PHE A 9 -7.68 30.31 -36.31
N ALA A 10 -6.93 30.87 -35.38
CA ALA A 10 -5.90 30.12 -34.68
C ALA A 10 -6.62 29.03 -33.87
N GLU A 11 -6.80 27.87 -34.49
CA GLU A 11 -6.95 26.63 -33.73
C GLU A 11 -5.63 26.46 -32.96
N GLU A 12 -5.61 26.92 -31.71
CA GLU A 12 -4.58 26.55 -30.77
C GLU A 12 -4.61 25.02 -30.71
N LEU A 13 -3.60 24.40 -31.33
CA LEU A 13 -3.30 22.98 -31.21
C LEU A 13 -2.96 22.71 -29.74
N TYR A 14 -3.99 22.58 -28.90
CA TYR A 14 -3.90 22.05 -27.56
C TYR A 14 -3.54 20.57 -27.72
N ASP A 15 -2.25 20.30 -27.76
CA ASP A 15 -1.69 18.99 -28.00
C ASP A 15 -2.11 18.04 -26.86
N GLY A 16 -2.89 17.01 -27.20
CA GLY A 16 -3.33 15.98 -26.26
C GLY A 16 -2.18 15.24 -25.56
N SER A 17 -0.94 15.37 -26.06
CA SER A 17 0.27 14.88 -25.38
C SER A 17 0.54 15.65 -24.07
N THR A 18 0.31 16.96 -24.05
CA THR A 18 0.59 17.83 -22.90
C THR A 18 -0.43 17.57 -21.79
N PHE A 19 -1.72 17.49 -22.16
CA PHE A 19 -2.81 17.17 -21.23
C PHE A 19 -2.65 15.77 -20.60
N SER A 20 -2.21 14.77 -21.37
CA SER A 20 -1.93 13.42 -20.85
C SER A 20 -0.76 13.42 -19.87
N SER A 21 0.30 14.19 -20.14
CA SER A 21 1.46 14.31 -19.25
C SER A 21 1.12 14.98 -17.92
N GLU A 22 0.33 16.06 -17.93
CA GLU A 22 -0.12 16.77 -16.72
C GLU A 22 -0.99 15.88 -15.83
N LYS A 23 -1.91 15.12 -16.45
CA LYS A 23 -2.76 14.17 -15.73
C LYS A 23 -1.94 13.07 -15.04
N ASN A 24 -0.93 12.53 -15.72
CA ASN A 24 -0.06 11.50 -15.15
C ASN A 24 0.80 12.07 -14.01
N ASN A 25 1.30 13.31 -14.14
CA ASN A 25 2.05 14.01 -13.10
C ASN A 25 1.20 14.29 -11.85
N ALA A 26 -0.06 14.67 -12.02
CA ALA A 26 -0.98 14.82 -10.90
C ALA A 26 -1.27 13.47 -10.22
N LYS A 27 -1.57 12.43 -11.01
CA LYS A 27 -1.86 11.07 -10.50
C LYS A 27 -0.68 10.48 -9.72
N ILE A 28 0.55 10.61 -10.24
CA ILE A 28 1.73 10.08 -9.53
C ILE A 28 1.99 10.85 -8.23
N LYS A 29 1.73 12.15 -8.20
CA LYS A 29 1.86 12.96 -6.99
C LYS A 29 0.88 12.49 -5.93
N GLU A 30 -0.40 12.32 -6.28
CA GLU A 30 -1.44 11.81 -5.38
C GLU A 30 -1.07 10.43 -4.82
N LEU A 31 -0.63 9.49 -5.68
CA LEU A 31 -0.23 8.16 -5.23
C LEU A 31 0.99 8.18 -4.29
N ARG A 32 1.92 9.14 -4.47
CA ARG A 32 3.06 9.30 -3.57
C ARG A 32 2.64 9.83 -2.21
N GLU A 33 1.74 10.81 -2.17
CA GLU A 33 1.19 11.35 -0.93
C GLU A 33 0.43 10.26 -0.16
N ASN A 34 -0.43 9.51 -0.84
CA ASN A 34 -1.14 8.36 -0.27
C ASN A 34 -0.16 7.30 0.27
N PHE A 35 0.91 7.01 -0.47
CA PHE A 35 1.93 6.07 -0.01
C PHE A 35 2.62 6.55 1.28
N ASP A 36 2.95 7.83 1.37
CA ASP A 36 3.59 8.38 2.58
C ASP A 36 2.66 8.31 3.80
N ASP A 37 1.35 8.46 3.61
CA ASP A 37 0.38 8.31 4.68
C ASP A 37 0.19 6.85 5.12
N PHE A 38 0.10 5.91 4.18
CA PHE A 38 0.13 4.48 4.51
C PHE A 38 1.43 4.08 5.20
N LYS A 39 2.56 4.63 4.75
CA LYS A 39 3.86 4.35 5.34
C LYS A 39 3.91 4.79 6.79
N LYS A 40 3.40 5.98 7.13
CA LYS A 40 3.31 6.45 8.53
C LYS A 40 2.37 5.58 9.36
N ARG A 41 1.18 5.32 8.84
CA ARG A 41 0.11 4.59 9.53
C ARG A 41 0.49 3.13 9.82
N LEU A 42 1.03 2.43 8.83
CA LEU A 42 1.39 1.02 8.92
C LEU A 42 2.83 0.77 9.39
N ASP A 43 3.60 1.83 9.71
CA ASP A 43 5.00 1.71 10.16
C ASP A 43 5.12 0.82 11.40
N ILE A 44 4.10 0.77 12.24
CA ILE A 44 4.04 -0.11 13.42
C ILE A 44 4.26 -1.58 13.05
N PHE A 45 3.72 -2.03 11.92
CA PHE A 45 3.84 -3.41 11.46
C PHE A 45 5.25 -3.73 10.97
N THR A 46 6.11 -2.74 10.74
CA THR A 46 7.53 -2.97 10.43
C THR A 46 8.39 -3.18 11.68
N LYS A 47 7.85 -2.83 12.86
CA LYS A 47 8.56 -2.82 14.14
C LYS A 47 8.08 -3.90 15.11
N LEU A 48 6.98 -4.59 14.79
CA LEU A 48 6.45 -5.68 15.60
C LEU A 48 7.48 -6.78 15.78
N LYS A 49 7.66 -7.21 17.03
CA LYS A 49 8.47 -8.37 17.40
C LYS A 49 7.58 -9.47 17.96
N LYS A 50 8.17 -10.65 18.10
CA LYS A 50 7.50 -11.79 18.72
C LYS A 50 6.93 -11.40 20.09
N HIS A 51 5.68 -11.77 20.33
CA HIS A 51 4.87 -11.45 21.52
C HIS A 51 4.34 -10.02 21.61
N ASP A 52 4.71 -9.11 20.70
CA ASP A 52 4.06 -7.80 20.61
C ASP A 52 2.65 -7.95 20.03
N LYS A 53 1.72 -7.15 20.57
CA LYS A 53 0.38 -6.94 20.00
C LYS A 53 0.30 -5.52 19.45
N PHE A 54 -0.84 -5.18 18.85
CA PHE A 54 -1.13 -3.84 18.38
C PHE A 54 -2.58 -3.47 18.69
N GLY A 55 -2.92 -2.20 18.56
CA GLY A 55 -4.28 -1.69 18.73
C GLY A 55 -4.44 -0.31 18.10
N LYS A 56 -5.66 0.23 18.22
CA LYS A 56 -5.99 1.63 17.90
C LYS A 56 -6.30 2.40 19.17
N ASP A 57 -5.83 3.63 19.26
CA ASP A 57 -6.21 4.56 20.32
C ASP A 57 -7.56 5.24 20.03
N SER A 58 -7.99 6.15 20.90
CA SER A 58 -9.24 6.91 20.73
C SER A 58 -9.22 7.87 19.53
N GLU A 59 -8.05 8.16 18.99
CA GLU A 59 -7.83 9.02 17.83
C GLU A 59 -7.67 8.20 16.53
N ASN A 60 -7.92 6.89 16.57
CA ASN A 60 -7.71 5.93 15.48
C ASN A 60 -6.25 5.75 15.04
N ASN A 61 -5.28 6.17 15.84
CA ASN A 61 -3.88 5.91 15.55
C ASN A 61 -3.49 4.50 15.98
N LEU A 62 -2.73 3.82 15.13
CA LEU A 62 -2.17 2.50 15.42
C LEU A 62 -0.99 2.61 16.39
N TYR A 63 -0.94 1.72 17.38
CA TYR A 63 0.17 1.62 18.32
C TYR A 63 0.58 0.17 18.57
N ILE A 64 1.82 -0.02 19.02
CA ILE A 64 2.36 -1.31 19.47
C ILE A 64 2.13 -1.46 20.97
N ASP A 65 1.47 -2.54 21.37
CA ASP A 65 1.33 -2.94 22.76
C ASP A 65 2.47 -3.93 23.11
N TYR A 66 3.60 -3.33 23.49
CA TYR A 66 4.84 -4.03 23.81
C TYR A 66 4.65 -5.02 24.95
N ASN A 67 5.20 -6.23 24.76
CA ASN A 67 5.23 -7.22 25.83
C ASN A 67 6.20 -6.77 26.95
N LYS A 68 5.68 -6.31 28.09
CA LYS A 68 6.49 -6.03 29.29
C LYS A 68 6.66 -7.32 30.11
N TYR A 69 7.87 -7.54 30.64
CA TYR A 69 8.20 -8.68 31.51
C TYR A 69 7.14 -8.82 32.64
N GLY A 70 6.46 -9.97 32.69
CA GLY A 70 5.47 -10.31 33.72
C GLY A 70 3.99 -10.32 33.27
N GLN A 71 3.65 -9.87 32.05
CA GLN A 71 2.26 -9.84 31.56
C GLN A 71 1.80 -11.13 30.83
N TYR A 72 2.60 -12.20 30.87
CA TYR A 72 2.38 -13.41 30.06
C TYR A 72 1.02 -14.09 30.34
N LEU A 73 0.60 -14.14 31.60
CA LEU A 73 -0.60 -14.88 32.02
C LEU A 73 -1.90 -14.07 31.83
N SER A 74 -1.88 -12.75 32.01
CA SER A 74 -3.08 -11.92 31.83
C SER A 74 -3.46 -11.76 30.35
N ARG A 75 -2.48 -11.81 29.44
CA ARG A 75 -2.69 -11.57 28.00
C ARG A 75 -3.28 -12.76 27.24
N TRP A 76 -3.34 -13.94 27.86
CA TRP A 76 -3.91 -15.16 27.28
C TRP A 76 -5.45 -15.20 27.32
N TRP A 77 -6.10 -14.42 28.20
CA TRP A 77 -7.52 -14.60 28.53
C TRP A 77 -8.52 -13.64 27.85
N TYR A 78 -8.14 -12.92 26.79
CA TYR A 78 -9.02 -11.91 26.16
C TYR A 78 -9.35 -12.21 24.69
N GLU A 79 -10.43 -12.97 24.47
CA GLU A 79 -11.01 -13.21 23.13
C GLU A 79 -11.53 -11.92 22.49
N GLN A 80 -12.08 -10.98 23.27
CA GLN A 80 -12.62 -9.72 22.76
C GLN A 80 -11.54 -8.83 22.14
N ASP A 81 -10.34 -8.80 22.73
CA ASP A 81 -9.22 -8.01 22.21
C ASP A 81 -8.69 -8.59 20.90
N ARG A 82 -8.67 -9.92 20.77
CA ARG A 82 -8.27 -10.61 19.54
C ARG A 82 -9.20 -10.30 18.37
N LYS A 83 -10.51 -10.38 18.59
CA LYS A 83 -11.52 -10.02 17.58
C LYS A 83 -11.37 -8.56 17.12
N LYS A 84 -11.17 -7.63 18.06
CA LYS A 84 -10.93 -6.22 17.73
C LYS A 84 -9.65 -6.04 16.91
N CYS A 85 -8.55 -6.69 17.32
CA CYS A 85 -7.31 -6.66 16.55
C CYS A 85 -7.52 -7.23 15.14
N ASN A 86 -8.31 -8.30 15.00
CA ASN A 86 -8.57 -8.95 13.72
C ASN A 86 -9.31 -8.02 12.75
N VAL A 87 -10.35 -7.33 13.24
CA VAL A 87 -11.11 -6.33 12.48
C VAL A 87 -10.23 -5.14 12.10
N ILE A 88 -9.43 -4.62 13.04
CA ILE A 88 -8.49 -3.54 12.74
C ILE A 88 -7.51 -3.98 11.65
N LEU A 89 -6.97 -5.20 11.76
CA LEU A 89 -6.02 -5.71 10.77
C LEU A 89 -6.65 -5.79 9.36
N GLU A 90 -7.87 -6.29 9.27
CA GLU A 90 -8.65 -6.35 8.02
C GLU A 90 -8.82 -4.95 7.42
N GLU A 91 -9.39 -4.01 8.16
CA GLU A 91 -9.67 -2.66 7.68
C GLU A 91 -8.42 -1.95 7.16
N GLU A 92 -7.31 -2.05 7.90
CA GLU A 92 -6.05 -1.38 7.55
C GLU A 92 -5.44 -1.94 6.26
N PHE A 93 -5.45 -3.28 6.12
CA PHE A 93 -4.84 -3.93 4.98
C PHE A 93 -5.74 -3.94 3.75
N ASP A 94 -7.06 -3.93 3.90
CA ASP A 94 -7.99 -3.76 2.77
C ASP A 94 -7.80 -2.39 2.11
N LEU A 95 -7.68 -1.32 2.93
CA LEU A 95 -7.37 0.02 2.43
C LEU A 95 -6.02 0.06 1.71
N PHE A 96 -5.00 -0.58 2.29
CA PHE A 96 -3.67 -0.60 1.69
C PHE A 96 -3.64 -1.42 0.39
N VAL A 97 -4.31 -2.57 0.34
CA VAL A 97 -4.44 -3.39 -0.87
C VAL A 97 -5.17 -2.62 -1.96
N GLY A 98 -6.26 -1.90 -1.65
CA GLY A 98 -6.93 -1.02 -2.61
C GLY A 98 -6.00 0.07 -3.18
N PHE A 99 -5.11 0.61 -2.35
CA PHE A 99 -4.05 1.50 -2.82
C PHE A 99 -3.04 0.80 -3.75
N LEU A 100 -2.58 -0.41 -3.40
CA LEU A 100 -1.67 -1.19 -4.23
C LEU A 100 -2.29 -1.58 -5.59
N ASP A 101 -3.60 -1.82 -5.64
CA ASP A 101 -4.33 -2.05 -6.88
C ASP A 101 -4.35 -0.80 -7.78
N ASN A 102 -4.49 0.39 -7.19
CA ASN A 102 -4.39 1.65 -7.92
C ASN A 102 -2.98 1.89 -8.49
N VAL A 103 -1.93 1.55 -7.73
CA VAL A 103 -0.54 1.58 -8.21
C VAL A 103 -0.35 0.59 -9.36
N SER A 104 -0.83 -0.64 -9.21
CA SER A 104 -0.74 -1.70 -10.23
C SER A 104 -1.44 -1.32 -11.52
N THR A 105 -2.65 -0.78 -11.41
CA THR A 105 -3.44 -0.29 -12.55
C THR A 105 -2.71 0.82 -13.28
N SER A 106 -2.16 1.79 -12.53
CA SER A 106 -1.42 2.90 -13.13
C SER A 106 -0.13 2.45 -13.83
N LEU A 107 0.57 1.46 -13.26
CA LEU A 107 1.74 0.84 -13.89
C LEU A 107 1.37 0.07 -15.17
N ALA A 108 0.21 -0.57 -15.22
CA ALA A 108 -0.29 -1.28 -16.40
C ALA A 108 -0.70 -0.31 -17.52
N GLU A 109 -1.35 0.79 -17.16
CA GLU A 109 -1.86 1.82 -18.09
C GLU A 109 -0.74 2.69 -18.67
N THR A 110 0.31 2.93 -17.88
CA THR A 110 1.35 3.91 -18.22
C THR A 110 2.73 3.26 -18.28
N LYS A 111 3.48 3.50 -19.36
CA LYS A 111 4.90 3.10 -19.44
C LYS A 111 5.83 4.14 -18.80
N ILE A 112 5.35 4.80 -17.75
CA ILE A 112 6.03 5.92 -17.10
C ILE A 112 6.84 5.38 -15.93
N ASN A 113 8.13 5.72 -15.91
CA ASN A 113 9.11 5.17 -14.96
C ASN A 113 8.79 5.53 -13.49
N GLU A 114 8.12 6.65 -13.25
CA GLU A 114 7.82 7.14 -11.91
C GLU A 114 6.81 6.25 -11.17
N PHE A 115 5.84 5.66 -11.88
CA PHE A 115 4.93 4.67 -11.29
C PHE A 115 5.66 3.38 -10.95
N TYR A 116 6.62 2.98 -11.78
CA TYR A 116 7.48 1.84 -11.52
C TYR A 116 8.35 2.06 -10.27
N ILE A 117 8.98 3.24 -10.14
CA ILE A 117 9.74 3.63 -8.94
C ILE A 117 8.84 3.59 -7.70
N LEU A 118 7.62 4.10 -7.78
CA LEU A 118 6.67 4.05 -6.66
C LEU A 118 6.31 2.60 -6.29
N ALA A 119 6.07 1.73 -7.27
CA ALA A 119 5.81 0.31 -7.02
C ALA A 119 6.99 -0.39 -6.31
N GLN A 120 8.23 -0.06 -6.71
CA GLN A 120 9.42 -0.56 -6.02
C GLN A 120 9.55 -0.04 -4.58
N HIS A 121 9.16 1.21 -4.32
CA HIS A 121 9.06 1.72 -2.94
C HIS A 121 8.01 0.97 -2.12
N CYS A 122 6.87 0.64 -2.72
CA CYS A 122 5.83 -0.18 -2.09
C CYS A 122 6.37 -1.57 -1.75
N ILE A 123 7.06 -2.24 -2.68
CA ILE A 123 7.69 -3.56 -2.43
C ILE A 123 8.66 -3.50 -1.25
N ASN A 124 9.51 -2.48 -1.19
CA ASN A 124 10.48 -2.33 -0.12
C ASN A 124 9.81 -2.16 1.26
N PHE A 125 8.68 -1.46 1.31
CA PHE A 125 7.90 -1.31 2.52
C PHE A 125 7.16 -2.61 2.89
N ILE A 126 6.54 -3.27 1.91
CA ILE A 126 5.87 -4.57 2.05
C ILE A 126 6.82 -5.62 2.62
N ASN A 127 8.05 -5.73 2.14
CA ASN A 127 9.02 -6.69 2.66
C ASN A 127 9.25 -6.51 4.18
N LYS A 128 9.25 -5.26 4.67
CA LYS A 128 9.38 -4.97 6.11
C LYS A 128 8.11 -5.30 6.89
N ILE A 129 6.94 -4.98 6.33
CA ILE A 129 5.64 -5.34 6.91
C ILE A 129 5.52 -6.86 7.06
N ILE A 130 5.84 -7.63 6.02
CA ILE A 130 5.75 -9.10 6.04
C ILE A 130 6.55 -9.68 7.22
N THR A 131 7.74 -9.15 7.51
CA THR A 131 8.52 -9.59 8.67
C THR A 131 7.80 -9.38 10.00
N GLY A 132 7.17 -8.22 10.20
CA GLY A 132 6.40 -7.98 11.43
C GLY A 132 5.06 -8.71 11.46
N LEU A 133 4.43 -8.97 10.31
CA LEU A 133 3.25 -9.83 10.22
C LEU A 133 3.55 -11.28 10.62
N TYR A 134 4.71 -11.84 10.23
CA TYR A 134 5.13 -13.14 10.73
C TYR A 134 5.36 -13.13 12.25
N SER A 135 5.96 -12.06 12.78
CA SER A 135 6.12 -11.90 14.24
C SER A 135 4.77 -11.84 14.96
N LEU A 136 3.79 -11.16 14.35
CA LEU A 136 2.43 -11.06 14.85
C LEU A 136 1.72 -12.42 14.82
N LYS A 137 1.91 -13.19 13.74
CA LYS A 137 1.38 -14.55 13.62
C LYS A 137 1.88 -15.43 14.76
N GLU A 138 3.18 -15.37 15.07
CA GLU A 138 3.74 -16.08 16.22
C GLU A 138 3.13 -15.62 17.56
N THR A 139 2.78 -14.35 17.71
CA THR A 139 2.08 -13.84 18.91
C THR A 139 0.68 -14.44 19.07
N TYR A 140 -0.04 -14.67 17.97
CA TYR A 140 -1.40 -15.18 17.95
C TYR A 140 -1.49 -16.67 17.55
N ASN A 141 -0.46 -17.46 17.83
CA ASN A 141 -0.35 -18.86 17.40
C ASN A 141 -1.41 -19.85 17.93
N ASN A 142 -2.35 -19.36 18.73
CA ASN A 142 -3.47 -20.09 19.30
C ASN A 142 -4.83 -19.52 18.84
N ASP A 143 -4.84 -18.67 17.81
CA ASP A 143 -6.01 -18.05 17.23
C ASP A 143 -6.00 -18.23 15.71
N ASN A 144 -6.64 -19.30 15.26
CA ASN A 144 -6.68 -19.68 13.85
C ASN A 144 -7.30 -18.59 12.95
N GLU A 145 -8.25 -17.80 13.46
CA GLU A 145 -8.89 -16.75 12.66
C GLU A 145 -7.89 -15.62 12.36
N MET A 146 -7.14 -15.19 13.37
CA MET A 146 -6.07 -14.21 13.22
C MET A 146 -4.93 -14.75 12.36
N GLU A 147 -4.48 -16.00 12.58
CA GLU A 147 -3.43 -16.61 11.76
C GLU A 147 -3.82 -16.67 10.27
N ASN A 148 -5.03 -17.14 9.97
CA ASN A 148 -5.53 -17.23 8.60
C ASN A 148 -5.62 -15.85 7.95
N ARG A 149 -6.03 -14.83 8.71
CA ARG A 149 -6.09 -13.45 8.19
C ARG A 149 -4.70 -12.91 7.88
N ILE A 150 -3.74 -13.11 8.78
CA ILE A 150 -2.35 -12.70 8.55
C ILE A 150 -1.79 -13.40 7.31
N ASP A 151 -2.05 -14.70 7.15
CA ASP A 151 -1.61 -15.45 5.96
C ASP A 151 -2.25 -14.90 4.68
N ALA A 152 -3.56 -14.63 4.69
CA ALA A 152 -4.25 -14.03 3.54
C ALA A 152 -3.64 -12.67 3.15
N ILE A 153 -3.34 -11.81 4.14
CA ILE A 153 -2.68 -10.52 3.90
C ILE A 153 -1.29 -10.74 3.30
N ILE A 154 -0.46 -11.60 3.89
CA ILE A 154 0.90 -11.88 3.39
C ILE A 154 0.84 -12.38 1.93
N LEU A 155 -0.08 -13.31 1.63
CA LEU A 155 -0.24 -13.83 0.28
C LEU A 155 -0.63 -12.74 -0.72
N THR A 156 -1.57 -11.86 -0.37
CA THR A 156 -1.98 -10.73 -1.22
C THR A 156 -0.83 -9.76 -1.47
N LEU A 157 -0.04 -9.44 -0.43
CA LEU A 157 1.13 -8.56 -0.56
C LEU A 157 2.23 -9.20 -1.44
N ILE A 158 2.43 -10.52 -1.32
CA ILE A 158 3.34 -11.28 -2.19
C ILE A 158 2.85 -11.28 -3.64
N ASP A 159 1.54 -11.40 -3.86
CA ASP A 159 0.96 -11.35 -5.21
C ASP A 159 1.21 -10.00 -5.90
N PHE A 160 1.01 -8.88 -5.19
CA PHE A 160 1.39 -7.55 -5.69
C PHE A 160 2.87 -7.50 -6.09
N LYS A 161 3.77 -7.93 -5.20
CA LYS A 161 5.21 -7.97 -5.48
C LYS A 161 5.55 -8.78 -6.73
N ASN A 162 4.97 -9.97 -6.86
CA ASN A 162 5.19 -10.85 -8.01
C ASN A 162 4.67 -10.24 -9.31
N LYS A 163 3.51 -9.58 -9.27
CA LYS A 163 2.96 -8.84 -10.41
C LYS A 163 3.89 -7.72 -10.85
N THR A 164 4.40 -6.91 -9.92
CA THR A 164 5.35 -5.83 -10.24
C THR A 164 6.66 -6.36 -10.80
N GLN A 165 7.25 -7.42 -10.22
CA GLN A 165 8.51 -8.00 -10.71
C GLN A 165 8.41 -8.57 -12.14
N ARG A 166 7.23 -9.01 -12.58
CA ARG A 166 7.03 -9.43 -13.97
C ARG A 166 7.17 -8.24 -14.94
N TYR A 167 6.91 -7.01 -14.52
CA TYR A 167 7.19 -5.83 -15.33
C TYR A 167 8.69 -5.63 -15.54
N ASP A 168 9.54 -5.90 -14.53
CA ASP A 168 11.00 -5.82 -14.61
C ASP A 168 11.52 -6.70 -15.77
N SER A 169 11.07 -7.95 -15.80
CA SER A 169 11.46 -8.94 -16.82
C SER A 169 11.03 -8.54 -18.24
N VAL A 170 9.94 -7.78 -18.39
CA VAL A 170 9.47 -7.29 -19.70
C VAL A 170 10.18 -6.00 -20.11
N HIS A 171 10.58 -5.15 -19.16
CA HIS A 171 11.32 -3.92 -19.42
C HIS A 171 12.80 -4.18 -19.75
N ILE A 172 13.45 -5.12 -19.05
CA ILE A 172 14.88 -5.44 -19.27
C ILE A 172 15.11 -6.10 -20.64
N ASN A 173 14.15 -6.88 -21.15
CA ASN A 173 14.25 -7.54 -22.47
C ASN A 173 13.97 -6.62 -23.66
N LYS A 174 13.75 -5.32 -23.45
CA LYS A 174 13.49 -4.32 -24.51
C LYS A 174 14.56 -3.23 -24.63
N ASN A 175 15.62 -3.31 -23.82
CA ASN A 175 16.84 -2.50 -23.96
C ASN A 175 17.99 -3.38 -24.45
#